data_AF-A0A7G2FBX6-F1
#
_entry.id   AF-A0A7G2FBX6-F1
#
_cell.length_a   1.000
_cell.length_b   1.000
_cell.length_c   1.000
_cell.angle_alpha   90.00
_cell.angle_beta   90.00
_cell.angle_gamma   90.00
#
_symmetry.space_group_name_H-M   'P 1'
#
loop_
_entity.id
_entity.type
_entity.pdbx_description
1 polymer ?
#
loop_
_entity_poly.entity_id
_entity_poly.type
_entity_poly.pdbx_seq_one_letter_code
_entity_poly.pdbx_strand_id
1 'polypeptide(L)'
;MDMRSKARTLPGPVTDPSQLPKWNYDGSSTGQAPGEDSEVILYPQAIFKDPFRRGNNILVMCDAYTPAGEPIPTNKRHAAAKVFSNPDVAAEVPWYGIEQEYTLLQKDVKWPVGWPIGGYPGPQGPYYCGIGADKSFGRDVVDSHYKACLYAGINISGINGEVMPGQWEFQVGPAVGISAADEIWRITEIAGVVVSFDPKPIPGDWNGAGAHCNYSTKSMREEGGYEIIKKAIDKLGLRHKEHIAAYGEGNERRLTGHHETADINTFLWRPPSSGILDDHQIKKKS
;
A
#
# COMPACT_ATOMS: atom_id res chain seq x y z
N MET A 1 -6.65 -2.23 -7.98
CA MET A 1 -6.25 -0.81 -7.84
C MET A 1 -6.16 -0.21 -9.25
N ASP A 2 -6.77 0.96 -9.48
CA ASP A 2 -6.78 1.62 -10.80
C ASP A 2 -6.15 3.01 -10.70
N MET A 3 -4.84 3.10 -10.99
CA MET A 3 -4.08 4.34 -10.94
C MET A 3 -4.01 4.98 -12.33
N ARG A 4 -4.41 6.24 -12.43
CA ARG A 4 -4.38 7.04 -13.66
C ARG A 4 -3.32 8.14 -13.56
N SER A 5 -2.69 8.50 -14.68
CA SER A 5 -1.78 9.66 -14.73
C SER A 5 -1.71 10.26 -16.13
N LYS A 6 -1.31 11.53 -16.20
CA LYS A 6 -0.95 12.25 -17.44
C LYS A 6 0.10 13.32 -17.13
N ALA A 7 0.82 13.79 -18.15
CA ALA A 7 1.93 14.73 -17.99
C ALA A 7 1.63 16.09 -18.66
N ARG A 8 2.09 17.18 -18.03
CA ARG A 8 2.13 18.53 -18.59
C ARG A 8 3.53 19.11 -18.47
N THR A 9 3.87 20.02 -19.37
CA THR A 9 5.07 20.86 -19.27
C THR A 9 4.83 22.00 -18.27
N LEU A 10 5.85 22.32 -17.48
CA LEU A 10 5.91 23.50 -16.60
C LEU A 10 7.07 24.40 -17.07
N PRO A 11 7.00 25.74 -16.85
CA PRO A 11 8.04 26.66 -17.31
C PRO A 11 9.38 26.54 -16.57
N GLY A 12 9.40 25.88 -15.41
CA GLY A 12 10.59 25.64 -14.60
C GLY A 12 10.35 24.61 -13.49
N PRO A 13 11.39 24.27 -12.71
CA PRO A 13 11.28 23.36 -11.57
C PRO A 13 10.36 23.91 -10.47
N VAL A 14 9.65 23.01 -9.79
CA VAL A 14 8.77 23.33 -8.65
C VAL A 14 9.03 22.30 -7.55
N THR A 15 9.14 22.76 -6.29
CA THR A 15 9.41 21.90 -5.11
C THR A 15 8.29 21.94 -4.06
N ASP A 16 7.35 22.87 -4.18
CA ASP A 16 6.20 23.03 -3.28
C ASP A 16 4.91 22.63 -4.03
N PRO A 17 4.13 21.63 -3.54
CA PRO A 17 2.86 21.24 -4.14
C PRO A 17 1.87 22.40 -4.33
N SER A 18 1.87 23.39 -3.43
CA SER A 18 0.94 24.54 -3.49
C SER A 18 1.24 25.50 -4.64
N GLN A 19 2.45 25.48 -5.18
CA GLN A 19 2.86 26.26 -6.36
C GLN A 19 2.51 25.59 -7.68
N LEU A 20 2.10 24.32 -7.67
CA LEU A 20 1.69 23.61 -8.87
C LEU A 20 0.28 24.04 -9.29
N PRO A 21 0.04 24.27 -10.60
CA PRO A 21 -1.30 24.57 -11.08
C PRO A 21 -2.22 23.37 -10.86
N LYS A 22 -3.42 23.63 -10.34
CA LYS A 22 -4.55 22.69 -10.46
C LYS A 22 -4.71 22.28 -11.92
N TRP A 23 -5.22 21.07 -12.12
CA TRP A 23 -5.52 20.56 -13.46
C TRP A 23 -6.86 19.84 -13.43
N ASN A 24 -7.28 19.30 -14.56
CA ASN A 24 -8.55 18.61 -14.73
C ASN A 24 -8.32 17.26 -15.43
N TYR A 25 -9.33 16.40 -15.47
CA TYR A 25 -9.41 15.26 -16.39
C TYR A 25 -10.87 14.91 -16.68
N ASP A 26 -11.08 14.10 -17.71
CA ASP A 26 -12.38 13.50 -18.01
C ASP A 26 -12.65 12.35 -17.03
N GLY A 27 -13.53 12.63 -16.06
CA GLY A 27 -14.02 11.68 -15.07
C GLY A 27 -15.03 10.68 -15.63
N SER A 28 -15.59 10.88 -16.82
CA SER A 28 -16.46 9.88 -17.45
C SER A 28 -15.64 8.67 -17.92
N SER A 29 -14.44 8.92 -18.47
CA SER A 29 -13.42 7.90 -18.82
C SER A 29 -12.77 7.19 -17.61
N THR A 30 -13.18 7.52 -16.37
CA THR A 30 -12.77 6.86 -15.13
C THR A 30 -13.94 6.40 -14.25
N GLY A 31 -15.19 6.59 -14.69
CA GLY A 31 -16.38 6.25 -13.89
C GLY A 31 -16.58 7.14 -12.64
N GLN A 32 -16.03 8.35 -12.63
CA GLN A 32 -16.08 9.30 -11.52
C GLN A 32 -17.01 10.51 -11.77
N ALA A 33 -17.49 10.70 -13.00
CA ALA A 33 -18.40 11.78 -13.39
C ALA A 33 -19.31 11.36 -14.56
N PRO A 34 -20.52 11.93 -14.73
CA PRO A 34 -21.36 11.69 -15.91
C PRO A 34 -20.76 12.30 -17.19
N GLY A 35 -21.20 11.86 -18.37
CA GLY A 35 -20.64 12.37 -19.64
C GLY A 35 -20.94 13.85 -19.92
N GLU A 36 -22.07 14.36 -19.43
CA GLU A 36 -22.56 15.72 -19.63
C GLU A 36 -21.96 16.77 -18.67
N ASP A 37 -21.42 16.31 -17.52
CA ASP A 37 -20.64 17.11 -16.57
C ASP A 37 -19.44 16.25 -16.11
N SER A 38 -18.49 16.07 -17.04
CA SER A 38 -17.42 15.08 -16.92
C SER A 38 -16.14 15.59 -16.25
N GLU A 39 -16.05 16.89 -15.94
CA GLU A 39 -14.80 17.48 -15.46
C GLU A 39 -14.52 17.16 -13.99
N VAL A 40 -13.37 16.56 -13.71
CA VAL A 40 -12.86 16.35 -12.35
C VAL A 40 -11.53 17.06 -12.17
N ILE A 41 -11.40 17.83 -11.08
CA ILE A 41 -10.27 18.71 -10.80
C ILE A 41 -9.24 18.00 -9.91
N LEU A 42 -7.98 18.04 -10.34
CA LEU A 42 -6.80 17.53 -9.65
C LEU A 42 -6.17 18.64 -8.81
N TYR A 43 -6.03 18.37 -7.52
CA TYR A 43 -5.40 19.25 -6.53
C TYR A 43 -4.06 18.63 -6.11
N PRO A 44 -2.90 19.20 -6.51
CA PRO A 44 -1.58 18.70 -6.12
C PRO A 44 -1.39 18.61 -4.60
N GLN A 45 -0.84 17.50 -4.11
CA GLN A 45 -0.67 17.21 -2.68
C GLN A 45 0.77 16.89 -2.29
N ALA A 46 1.45 16.04 -3.06
CA ALA A 46 2.83 15.64 -2.81
C ALA A 46 3.64 15.64 -4.11
N ILE A 47 4.91 16.04 -4.01
CA ILE A 47 5.88 16.03 -5.12
C ILE A 47 6.94 14.99 -4.82
N PHE A 48 7.21 14.13 -5.79
CA PHE A 48 8.32 13.18 -5.79
C PHE A 48 9.16 13.37 -7.06
N LYS A 49 10.43 12.98 -7.04
CA LYS A 49 11.25 13.00 -8.27
C LYS A 49 10.76 11.89 -9.22
N ASP A 50 10.74 12.14 -10.52
CA ASP A 50 10.36 11.11 -11.51
C ASP A 50 11.55 10.18 -11.81
N PRO A 51 11.56 8.91 -11.35
CA PRO A 51 12.68 7.98 -11.57
C PRO A 51 12.79 7.50 -13.02
N PHE A 52 11.73 7.69 -13.83
CA PHE A 52 11.64 7.26 -15.21
C PHE A 52 12.15 8.35 -16.15
N ARG A 53 11.64 9.58 -16.01
CA ARG A 53 12.08 10.74 -16.80
C ARG A 53 13.36 11.40 -16.29
N ARG A 54 13.67 11.23 -15.00
CA ARG A 54 14.88 11.73 -14.31
C ARG A 54 15.06 13.25 -14.43
N GLY A 55 16.22 13.76 -14.01
CA GLY A 55 16.52 15.19 -14.01
C GLY A 55 15.55 15.97 -13.12
N ASN A 56 15.07 17.11 -13.62
CA ASN A 56 14.14 17.98 -12.91
C ASN A 56 12.65 17.61 -13.09
N ASN A 57 12.36 16.43 -13.66
CA ASN A 57 10.99 15.94 -13.82
C ASN A 57 10.45 15.42 -12.48
N ILE A 58 9.15 15.63 -12.25
CA ILE A 58 8.47 15.29 -11.00
C ILE A 58 7.24 14.41 -11.25
N LEU A 59 6.95 13.55 -10.28
CA LEU A 59 5.64 12.93 -10.10
C LEU A 59 4.86 13.77 -9.09
N VAL A 60 3.55 13.90 -9.32
CA VAL A 60 2.65 14.67 -8.46
C VAL A 60 1.52 13.75 -8.03
N MET A 61 1.38 13.53 -6.72
CA MET A 61 0.17 12.91 -6.16
C MET A 61 -0.91 13.98 -6.01
N CYS A 62 -2.15 13.64 -6.39
CA CYS A 62 -3.25 14.59 -6.43
C CYS A 62 -4.48 14.06 -5.69
N ASP A 63 -5.16 14.96 -5.00
CA ASP A 63 -6.56 14.77 -4.63
C ASP A 63 -7.48 15.07 -5.83
N ALA A 64 -8.69 14.51 -5.80
CA ALA A 64 -9.72 14.70 -6.83
C ALA A 64 -10.98 15.38 -6.26
N TYR A 65 -11.48 16.37 -6.99
CA TYR A 65 -12.59 17.26 -6.60
C TYR A 65 -13.52 17.54 -7.77
N THR A 66 -14.78 17.88 -7.50
CA THR A 66 -15.70 18.46 -8.50
C THR A 66 -15.26 19.89 -8.87
N PRO A 67 -15.77 20.47 -9.97
CA PRO A 67 -15.52 21.87 -10.31
C PRO A 67 -16.00 22.86 -9.23
N ALA A 68 -17.01 22.48 -8.44
CA ALA A 68 -17.49 23.24 -7.28
C ALA A 68 -16.53 23.20 -6.06
N GLY A 69 -15.49 22.35 -6.09
CA GLY A 69 -14.51 22.20 -5.02
C GLY A 69 -14.85 21.14 -3.97
N GLU A 70 -15.87 20.31 -4.21
CA GLU A 70 -16.26 19.21 -3.30
C GLU A 70 -15.48 17.93 -3.59
N PRO A 71 -15.02 17.18 -2.56
CA PRO A 71 -14.27 15.94 -2.77
C PRO A 71 -15.16 14.88 -3.41
N ILE A 72 -14.70 14.25 -4.50
CA ILE A 72 -15.48 13.18 -5.14
C ILE A 72 -15.60 11.95 -4.23
N PRO A 73 -16.60 11.06 -4.37
CA PRO A 73 -16.82 9.95 -3.44
C PRO A 73 -15.64 8.97 -3.26
N THR A 74 -14.75 8.89 -4.26
CA THR A 74 -13.51 8.08 -4.23
C THR A 74 -12.32 8.80 -3.60
N ASN A 75 -12.39 10.11 -3.34
CA ASN A 75 -11.38 10.85 -2.59
C ASN A 75 -11.48 10.51 -1.08
N LYS A 76 -10.79 9.44 -0.67
CA LYS A 76 -10.67 9.06 0.74
C LYS A 76 -9.60 9.88 1.49
N ARG A 77 -8.61 10.40 0.76
CA ARG A 77 -7.50 11.20 1.30
C ARG A 77 -7.99 12.46 1.99
N HIS A 78 -8.98 13.18 1.45
CA HIS A 78 -9.57 14.37 2.09
C HIS A 78 -10.14 14.08 3.49
N ALA A 79 -10.78 12.93 3.69
CA ALA A 79 -11.29 12.53 5.01
C ALA A 79 -10.16 12.16 5.97
N ALA A 80 -9.15 11.42 5.50
CA ALA A 80 -7.95 11.10 6.29
C ALA A 80 -7.17 12.37 6.69
N ALA A 81 -7.03 13.34 5.77
CA ALA A 81 -6.36 14.61 6.03
C ALA A 81 -7.04 15.40 7.15
N LYS A 82 -8.38 15.43 7.20
CA LYS A 82 -9.12 16.01 8.33
C LYS A 82 -8.83 15.33 9.67
N VAL A 83 -8.69 14.00 9.70
CA VAL A 83 -8.34 13.25 10.91
C VAL A 83 -6.91 13.61 11.36
N PHE A 84 -5.93 13.59 10.45
CA PHE A 84 -4.53 13.92 10.78
C PHE A 84 -4.29 15.41 11.06
N SER A 85 -5.19 16.30 10.62
CA SER A 85 -5.15 17.74 10.93
C SER A 85 -5.84 18.09 12.25
N ASN A 86 -6.49 17.13 12.92
CA ASN A 86 -7.03 17.34 14.26
C ASN A 86 -5.85 17.56 15.24
N PRO A 87 -5.82 18.66 16.03
CA PRO A 87 -4.72 18.95 16.95
C PRO A 87 -4.38 17.80 17.92
N ASP A 88 -5.39 17.07 18.43
CA ASP A 88 -5.19 15.96 19.37
C ASP A 88 -4.49 14.76 18.70
N VAL A 89 -4.80 14.52 17.42
CA VAL A 89 -4.16 13.47 16.61
C VAL A 89 -2.76 13.89 16.19
N ALA A 90 -2.58 15.15 15.77
CA ALA A 90 -1.30 15.69 15.36
C ALA A 90 -0.28 15.72 16.52
N ALA A 91 -0.72 16.06 17.75
CA ALA A 91 0.10 16.06 18.95
C ALA A 91 0.63 14.66 19.32
N GLU A 92 -0.14 13.60 19.00
CA GLU A 92 0.26 12.20 19.20
C GLU A 92 1.20 11.67 18.10
N VAL A 93 1.56 12.45 17.07
CA VAL A 93 2.53 12.11 16.01
C VAL A 93 2.42 10.64 15.53
N PRO A 94 1.27 10.25 14.92
CA PRO A 94 1.00 8.88 14.51
C PRO A 94 1.97 8.46 13.40
N TRP A 95 2.68 7.37 13.63
CA TRP A 95 3.58 6.73 12.69
C TRP A 95 2.94 5.46 12.13
N TYR A 96 3.13 5.26 10.83
CA TYR A 96 2.73 4.08 10.10
C TYR A 96 3.93 3.47 9.37
N GLY A 97 4.08 2.16 9.45
CA GLY A 97 4.92 1.36 8.55
C GLY A 97 4.03 0.35 7.84
N ILE A 98 4.00 0.33 6.52
CA ILE A 98 3.08 -0.53 5.75
C ILE A 98 3.86 -1.53 4.91
N GLU A 99 3.47 -2.79 5.02
CA GLU A 99 4.08 -3.97 4.40
C GLU A 99 3.21 -4.39 3.22
N GLN A 100 3.49 -3.85 2.04
CA GLN A 100 2.69 -4.10 0.85
C GLN A 100 3.16 -5.38 0.16
N GLU A 101 2.43 -6.47 0.35
CA GLU A 101 2.60 -7.69 -0.43
C GLU A 101 1.90 -7.56 -1.79
N TYR A 102 2.43 -8.22 -2.81
CA TYR A 102 1.87 -8.24 -4.16
C TYR A 102 2.36 -9.45 -4.94
N THR A 103 1.60 -9.87 -5.97
CA THR A 103 1.99 -10.97 -6.86
C THR A 103 2.24 -10.48 -8.27
N LEU A 104 3.36 -10.88 -8.85
CA LEU A 104 3.68 -10.63 -10.26
C LEU A 104 3.02 -11.68 -11.15
N LEU A 105 2.25 -11.23 -12.13
CA LEU A 105 1.54 -12.06 -13.12
C LEU A 105 2.10 -11.83 -14.54
N GLN A 106 2.16 -12.91 -15.31
CA GLN A 106 2.42 -12.91 -16.75
C GLN A 106 1.26 -12.19 -17.47
N LYS A 107 1.57 -11.18 -18.28
CA LYS A 107 0.59 -10.25 -18.87
C LYS A 107 -0.57 -10.93 -19.60
N ASP A 108 -0.26 -11.86 -20.50
CA ASP A 108 -1.24 -12.37 -21.46
C ASP A 108 -2.12 -13.49 -20.87
N VAL A 109 -1.54 -14.33 -20.00
CA VAL A 109 -2.23 -15.47 -19.37
C VAL A 109 -2.72 -15.19 -17.94
N LYS A 110 -2.34 -14.05 -17.34
CA LYS A 110 -2.63 -13.67 -15.94
C LYS A 110 -2.25 -14.74 -14.90
N TRP A 111 -1.23 -15.54 -15.21
CA TRP A 111 -0.69 -16.60 -14.36
C TRP A 111 0.59 -16.11 -13.66
N PRO A 112 0.94 -16.55 -12.44
CA PRO A 112 2.07 -15.98 -11.72
C PRO A 112 3.41 -16.13 -12.45
N VAL A 113 4.32 -15.17 -12.28
CA VAL A 113 5.64 -15.17 -12.91
C VAL A 113 6.48 -16.30 -12.32
N GLY A 114 7.14 -17.07 -13.20
CA GLY A 114 7.90 -18.28 -12.84
C GLY A 114 7.09 -19.57 -12.79
N TRP A 115 5.76 -19.51 -12.88
CA TRP A 115 4.91 -20.71 -12.85
C TRP A 115 4.77 -21.32 -14.26
N PRO A 116 4.73 -22.67 -14.37
CA PRO A 116 4.39 -23.32 -15.62
C PRO A 116 2.95 -22.99 -16.02
N ILE A 117 2.72 -22.65 -17.30
CA ILE A 117 1.39 -22.30 -17.81
C ILE A 117 0.47 -23.50 -17.67
N GLY A 118 -0.67 -23.33 -16.99
CA GLY A 118 -1.62 -24.41 -16.72
C GLY A 118 -1.17 -25.40 -15.64
N GLY A 119 -0.11 -25.08 -14.90
CA GLY A 119 0.41 -25.92 -13.82
C GLY A 119 0.91 -25.11 -12.62
N TYR A 120 1.51 -25.83 -11.68
CA TYR A 120 2.00 -25.31 -10.40
C TYR A 120 3.50 -25.61 -10.25
N PRO A 121 4.27 -24.76 -9.56
CA PRO A 121 5.63 -25.09 -9.13
C PRO A 121 5.61 -26.08 -7.96
N GLY A 122 6.78 -26.39 -7.38
CA GLY A 122 6.84 -27.17 -6.13
C GLY A 122 6.14 -26.47 -4.96
N PRO A 123 5.80 -27.19 -3.88
CA PRO A 123 5.08 -26.63 -2.72
C PRO A 123 5.85 -25.48 -2.05
N GLN A 124 5.11 -24.65 -1.30
CA GLN A 124 5.68 -23.52 -0.56
C GLN A 124 6.77 -23.97 0.45
N GLY A 125 7.71 -23.06 0.75
CA GLY A 125 8.85 -23.34 1.62
C GLY A 125 10.19 -22.76 1.10
N PRO A 126 10.65 -23.09 -0.12
CA PRO A 126 11.96 -22.64 -0.61
C PRO A 126 11.97 -21.20 -1.18
N TYR A 127 10.80 -20.54 -1.27
CA TYR A 127 10.63 -19.27 -1.98
C TYR A 127 10.82 -18.04 -1.08
N TYR A 128 10.34 -18.10 0.17
CA TYR A 128 10.48 -17.00 1.13
C TYR A 128 11.95 -16.64 1.35
N CYS A 129 12.30 -15.37 1.09
CA CYS A 129 13.67 -14.87 1.08
C CYS A 129 14.66 -15.69 0.21
N GLY A 130 14.15 -16.45 -0.76
CA GLY A 130 14.92 -17.38 -1.58
C GLY A 130 15.84 -16.70 -2.60
N ILE A 131 16.95 -17.37 -2.90
CA ILE A 131 17.89 -17.03 -3.97
C ILE A 131 18.10 -18.22 -4.91
N GLY A 132 18.26 -17.94 -6.20
CA GLY A 132 18.34 -18.95 -7.26
C GLY A 132 17.23 -18.77 -8.30
N ALA A 133 17.52 -19.13 -9.55
CA ALA A 133 16.59 -19.00 -10.68
C ALA A 133 15.38 -19.95 -10.58
N ASP A 134 15.47 -20.97 -9.72
CA ASP A 134 14.45 -21.95 -9.37
C ASP A 134 13.51 -21.48 -8.24
N LYS A 135 13.81 -20.34 -7.59
CA LYS A 135 13.10 -19.85 -6.38
C LYS A 135 12.66 -18.39 -6.44
N SER A 136 13.42 -17.54 -7.13
CA SER A 136 13.30 -16.08 -7.01
C SER A 136 12.90 -15.44 -8.34
N PHE A 137 11.59 -15.40 -8.61
CA PHE A 137 11.03 -14.99 -9.90
C PHE A 137 10.65 -13.50 -9.91
N GLY A 138 11.22 -12.71 -10.82
CA GLY A 138 10.91 -11.28 -10.98
C GLY A 138 11.71 -10.32 -10.07
N ARG A 139 12.85 -10.76 -9.52
CA ARG A 139 13.74 -9.94 -8.67
C ARG A 139 14.23 -8.66 -9.36
N ASP A 140 14.39 -8.69 -10.68
CA ASP A 140 14.75 -7.55 -11.51
C ASP A 140 13.70 -6.42 -11.42
N VAL A 141 12.41 -6.76 -11.35
CA VAL A 141 11.31 -5.82 -11.12
C VAL A 141 11.44 -5.20 -9.72
N VAL A 142 11.70 -6.02 -8.71
CA VAL A 142 11.74 -5.61 -7.30
C VAL A 142 12.96 -4.72 -6.99
N ASP A 143 14.15 -5.10 -7.44
CA ASP A 143 15.38 -4.30 -7.26
C ASP A 143 15.29 -2.97 -8.04
N SER A 144 14.59 -2.95 -9.18
CA SER A 144 14.33 -1.73 -9.95
C SER A 144 13.30 -0.83 -9.27
N HIS A 145 12.23 -1.41 -8.70
CA HIS A 145 11.25 -0.69 -7.88
C HIS A 145 11.92 -0.05 -6.66
N TYR A 146 12.73 -0.80 -5.92
CA TYR A 146 13.42 -0.31 -4.72
C TYR A 146 14.31 0.91 -5.03
N LYS A 147 15.13 0.83 -6.09
CA LYS A 147 15.97 1.95 -6.55
C LYS A 147 15.14 3.14 -7.04
N ALA A 148 14.00 2.90 -7.68
CA ALA A 148 13.11 3.96 -8.16
C ALA A 148 12.43 4.71 -7.00
N CYS A 149 12.01 4.01 -5.95
CA CYS A 149 11.44 4.61 -4.74
C CYS A 149 12.48 5.45 -3.97
N LEU A 150 13.70 4.91 -3.79
CA LEU A 150 14.82 5.66 -3.20
C LEU A 150 15.17 6.92 -4.01
N TYR A 151 15.18 6.84 -5.35
CA TYR A 151 15.39 8.02 -6.21
C TYR A 151 14.25 9.03 -6.09
N ALA A 152 13.00 8.57 -6.05
CA ALA A 152 11.80 9.40 -5.95
C ALA A 152 11.74 10.19 -4.63
N GLY A 153 12.35 9.66 -3.57
CA GLY A 153 12.29 10.19 -2.20
C GLY A 153 11.21 9.54 -1.33
N ILE A 154 10.71 8.37 -1.72
CA ILE A 154 9.80 7.55 -0.90
C ILE A 154 10.62 6.89 0.21
N ASN A 155 10.09 6.89 1.44
CA ASN A 155 10.70 6.29 2.63
C ASN A 155 10.53 4.76 2.64
N ILE A 156 11.04 4.10 1.59
CA ILE A 156 11.05 2.64 1.46
C ILE A 156 12.10 2.05 2.41
N SER A 157 11.68 1.21 3.35
CA SER A 157 12.54 0.65 4.41
C SER A 157 13.08 -0.73 4.09
N GLY A 158 12.42 -1.50 3.23
CA GLY A 158 12.91 -2.83 2.82
C GLY A 158 12.10 -3.49 1.70
N ILE A 159 12.53 -4.70 1.33
CA ILE A 159 11.93 -5.62 0.37
C ILE A 159 12.27 -7.08 0.74
N ASN A 160 11.37 -8.02 0.45
CA ASN A 160 11.61 -9.45 0.54
C ASN A 160 10.83 -10.22 -0.54
N GLY A 161 11.33 -11.42 -0.88
CA GLY A 161 10.55 -12.40 -1.64
C GLY A 161 9.65 -13.16 -0.68
N GLU A 162 8.37 -13.30 -1.03
CA GLU A 162 7.35 -13.83 -0.14
C GLU A 162 7.20 -15.36 -0.25
N VAL A 163 6.31 -15.93 0.60
CA VAL A 163 6.11 -17.38 0.71
C VAL A 163 5.61 -18.02 -0.59
N MET A 164 4.72 -17.34 -1.34
CA MET A 164 4.25 -17.82 -2.64
C MET A 164 5.27 -17.47 -3.75
N PRO A 165 5.64 -18.42 -4.64
CA PRO A 165 6.56 -18.13 -5.73
C PRO A 165 6.01 -17.05 -6.67
N GLY A 166 6.76 -15.97 -6.88
CA GLY A 166 6.32 -14.80 -7.66
C GLY A 166 5.55 -13.74 -6.85
N GLN A 167 5.34 -13.98 -5.56
CA GLN A 167 4.90 -12.97 -4.59
C GLN A 167 6.13 -12.27 -3.98
N TRP A 168 5.96 -10.99 -3.68
CA TRP A 168 6.99 -10.11 -3.13
C TRP A 168 6.36 -9.11 -2.16
N GLU A 169 7.18 -8.52 -1.30
CA GLU A 169 6.78 -7.45 -0.38
C GLU A 169 7.74 -6.26 -0.51
N PHE A 170 7.22 -5.06 -0.26
CA PHE A 170 8.02 -3.89 0.08
C PHE A 170 7.45 -3.17 1.30
N GLN A 171 8.32 -2.58 2.12
CA GLN A 171 7.91 -1.83 3.30
C GLN A 171 8.10 -0.32 3.09
N VAL A 172 7.09 0.49 3.43
CA VAL A 172 7.17 1.96 3.45
C VAL A 172 6.96 2.47 4.86
N GLY A 173 7.88 3.31 5.34
CA GLY A 173 7.82 3.95 6.64
C GLY A 173 9.00 3.60 7.57
N PRO A 174 9.03 4.16 8.80
CA PRO A 174 7.95 4.89 9.44
C PRO A 174 7.65 6.26 8.80
N ALA A 175 6.40 6.50 8.46
CA ALA A 175 5.90 7.74 7.87
C ALA A 175 4.78 8.34 8.75
N VAL A 176 4.64 9.67 8.75
CA VAL A 176 3.78 10.40 9.72
C VAL A 176 2.43 10.75 9.10
N GLY A 177 1.35 10.29 9.73
CA GLY A 177 -0.02 10.65 9.35
C GLY A 177 -0.30 10.45 7.86
N ILE A 178 -0.68 11.53 7.16
CA ILE A 178 -1.09 11.46 5.75
C ILE A 178 0.04 11.07 4.80
N SER A 179 1.31 11.34 5.14
CA SER A 179 2.46 11.02 4.26
C SER A 179 2.59 9.52 3.98
N ALA A 180 2.27 8.67 4.96
CA ALA A 180 2.28 7.22 4.80
C ALA A 180 1.33 6.74 3.68
N ALA A 181 0.19 7.42 3.52
CA ALA A 181 -0.75 7.15 2.45
C ALA A 181 -0.34 7.77 1.11
N ASP A 182 0.44 8.86 1.09
CA ASP A 182 0.89 9.49 -0.15
C ASP A 182 2.08 8.74 -0.80
N GLU A 183 2.89 8.04 0.01
CA GLU A 183 4.13 7.38 -0.42
C GLU A 183 3.98 5.97 -1.00
N ILE A 184 2.90 5.23 -0.67
CA ILE A 184 2.78 3.79 -0.97
C ILE A 184 2.46 3.45 -2.46
N TRP A 185 2.19 4.44 -3.31
CA TRP A 185 1.62 4.20 -4.64
C TRP A 185 2.66 4.13 -5.78
N ARG A 186 3.00 2.92 -6.29
CA ARG A 186 3.47 2.48 -7.65
C ARG A 186 4.20 1.10 -7.51
N ILE A 187 4.96 0.47 -8.44
CA ILE A 187 5.37 0.66 -9.86
C ILE A 187 5.29 -0.72 -10.58
N THR A 188 4.81 -0.82 -11.84
CA THR A 188 5.16 -2.01 -12.68
C THR A 188 5.17 -1.90 -14.21
N GLU A 189 4.64 -0.85 -14.85
CA GLU A 189 4.39 -0.82 -16.31
C GLU A 189 5.61 -1.19 -17.19
N ILE A 190 6.83 -0.86 -16.74
CA ILE A 190 8.07 -1.02 -17.51
C ILE A 190 8.51 -2.49 -17.70
N ALA A 191 8.11 -3.41 -16.81
CA ALA A 191 8.62 -4.78 -16.82
C ALA A 191 7.77 -5.78 -17.63
N GLY A 192 6.70 -5.34 -18.30
CA GLY A 192 5.84 -6.22 -19.10
C GLY A 192 5.04 -7.26 -18.29
N VAL A 193 5.02 -7.12 -16.96
CA VAL A 193 4.27 -7.94 -16.00
C VAL A 193 3.08 -7.15 -15.45
N VAL A 194 2.08 -7.86 -14.93
CA VAL A 194 0.92 -7.30 -14.25
C VAL A 194 1.08 -7.50 -12.75
N VAL A 195 0.89 -6.46 -11.95
CA VAL A 195 0.78 -6.60 -10.50
C VAL A 195 -0.65 -6.92 -10.11
N SER A 196 -0.79 -7.95 -9.28
CA SER A 196 -2.00 -8.18 -8.50
C SER A 196 -1.78 -7.77 -7.05
N PHE A 197 -2.69 -6.92 -6.56
CA PHE A 197 -2.96 -6.67 -5.14
C PHE A 197 -4.23 -7.39 -4.69
N ASP A 198 -4.67 -8.44 -5.41
CA ASP A 198 -5.78 -9.28 -4.96
C ASP A 198 -5.34 -10.04 -3.69
N PRO A 199 -6.14 -10.06 -2.60
CA PRO A 199 -5.74 -10.66 -1.34
C PRO A 199 -5.60 -12.19 -1.40
N LYS A 200 -6.11 -12.86 -2.45
CA LYS A 200 -5.92 -14.29 -2.67
C LYS A 200 -5.84 -14.57 -4.19
N PRO A 201 -4.69 -14.29 -4.84
CA PRO A 201 -4.57 -14.31 -6.30
C PRO A 201 -4.66 -15.72 -6.88
N ILE A 202 -4.21 -16.74 -6.13
CA ILE A 202 -4.37 -18.16 -6.47
C ILE A 202 -5.14 -18.87 -5.33
N PRO A 203 -6.26 -19.55 -5.62
CA PRO A 203 -6.97 -20.36 -4.64
C PRO A 203 -6.17 -21.57 -4.13
N GLY A 204 -6.55 -22.10 -2.97
CA GLY A 204 -5.94 -23.29 -2.38
C GLY A 204 -4.72 -22.99 -1.50
N ASP A 205 -3.77 -23.94 -1.49
CA ASP A 205 -2.63 -24.06 -0.57
C ASP A 205 -1.44 -23.11 -0.88
N TRP A 206 -1.77 -21.87 -1.25
CA TRP A 206 -0.83 -20.79 -1.55
C TRP A 206 -1.11 -19.59 -0.64
N ASN A 207 -0.10 -18.84 -0.23
CA ASN A 207 -0.32 -17.67 0.62
C ASN A 207 -1.18 -16.61 -0.11
N GLY A 208 -1.94 -15.83 0.67
CA GLY A 208 -2.61 -14.64 0.18
C GLY A 208 -1.68 -13.42 0.23
N ALA A 209 -2.16 -12.27 -0.26
CA ALA A 209 -1.42 -11.01 -0.22
C ALA A 209 -1.98 -10.08 0.88
N GLY A 210 -1.13 -9.72 1.84
CA GLY A 210 -1.38 -8.76 2.91
C GLY A 210 -1.03 -7.30 2.59
N ALA A 211 -1.38 -6.43 3.53
CA ALA A 211 -0.97 -5.03 3.60
C ALA A 211 -0.78 -4.65 5.08
N HIS A 212 0.14 -5.34 5.79
CA HIS A 212 0.22 -5.20 7.25
C HIS A 212 0.58 -3.77 7.64
N CYS A 213 -0.06 -3.26 8.69
CA CYS A 213 0.04 -1.86 9.07
C CYS A 213 0.56 -1.74 10.51
N ASN A 214 1.87 -1.54 10.61
CA ASN A 214 2.57 -1.28 11.87
C ASN A 214 2.27 0.16 12.31
N TYR A 215 1.80 0.35 13.54
CA TYR A 215 1.31 1.64 14.03
C TYR A 215 1.87 2.00 15.41
N SER A 216 2.21 3.27 15.61
CA SER A 216 2.46 3.81 16.95
C SER A 216 2.17 5.31 17.04
N THR A 217 1.72 5.76 18.21
CA THR A 217 1.74 7.18 18.58
C THR A 217 3.00 7.52 19.38
N LYS A 218 3.26 8.81 19.60
CA LYS A 218 4.30 9.33 20.48
C LYS A 218 4.21 8.66 21.86
N SER A 219 3.03 8.68 22.49
CA SER A 219 2.85 8.10 23.82
C SER A 219 3.05 6.57 23.86
N MET A 220 2.77 5.85 22.76
CA MET A 220 3.10 4.42 22.64
C MET A 220 4.61 4.14 22.54
N ARG A 221 5.41 5.11 22.07
CA ARG A 221 6.87 5.01 21.94
C ARG A 221 7.64 5.49 23.19
N GLU A 222 6.96 6.15 24.12
CA GLU A 222 7.52 6.64 25.38
C GLU A 222 7.48 5.58 26.49
N GLU A 223 8.13 5.86 27.63
CA GLU A 223 8.17 4.94 28.78
C GLU A 223 6.75 4.63 29.30
N GLY A 224 6.45 3.34 29.50
CA GLY A 224 5.10 2.88 29.84
C GLY A 224 4.15 2.73 28.64
N GLY A 225 4.58 3.07 27.42
CA GLY A 225 3.76 3.04 26.20
C GLY A 225 3.10 1.70 25.87
N TYR A 226 3.63 0.57 26.36
CA TYR A 226 3.00 -0.76 26.21
C TYR A 226 1.59 -0.83 26.82
N GLU A 227 1.31 -0.11 27.91
CA GLU A 227 -0.03 -0.01 28.48
C GLU A 227 -1.00 0.76 27.57
N ILE A 228 -0.48 1.70 26.76
CA ILE A 228 -1.24 2.46 25.78
C ILE A 228 -1.51 1.60 24.54
N ILE A 229 -0.54 0.77 24.12
CA ILE A 229 -0.72 -0.20 23.03
C ILE A 229 -1.82 -1.20 23.37
N LYS A 230 -1.82 -1.81 24.57
CA LYS A 230 -2.90 -2.72 24.99
C LYS A 230 -4.28 -2.04 24.96
N LYS A 231 -4.41 -0.83 25.49
CA LYS A 231 -5.66 -0.03 25.43
C LYS A 231 -6.10 0.30 24.00
N ALA A 232 -5.17 0.42 23.06
CA ALA A 232 -5.49 0.61 21.65
C ALA A 232 -5.97 -0.69 20.99
N ILE A 233 -5.32 -1.82 21.29
CA ILE A 233 -5.74 -3.16 20.84
C ILE A 233 -7.15 -3.50 21.34
N ASP A 234 -7.48 -3.21 22.59
CA ASP A 234 -8.83 -3.39 23.14
C ASP A 234 -9.87 -2.60 22.34
N LYS A 235 -9.56 -1.34 21.98
CA LYS A 235 -10.43 -0.49 21.14
C LYS A 235 -10.56 -1.00 19.70
N LEU A 236 -9.52 -1.59 19.13
CA LEU A 236 -9.58 -2.24 17.81
C LEU A 236 -10.51 -3.45 17.82
N GLY A 237 -10.42 -4.30 18.86
CA GLY A 237 -11.29 -5.46 19.01
C GLY A 237 -12.78 -5.11 19.08
N LEU A 238 -13.12 -3.99 19.74
CA LEU A 238 -14.49 -3.46 19.80
C LEU A 238 -15.03 -2.94 18.45
N ARG A 239 -14.17 -2.77 17.43
CA ARG A 239 -14.53 -2.26 16.09
C ARG A 239 -14.09 -3.17 14.95
N HIS A 240 -13.81 -4.45 15.25
CA HIS A 240 -13.28 -5.42 14.28
C HIS A 240 -14.11 -5.47 12.99
N LYS A 241 -15.44 -5.51 13.10
CA LYS A 241 -16.35 -5.62 11.96
C LYS A 241 -16.30 -4.37 11.06
N GLU A 242 -16.25 -3.18 11.63
CA GLU A 242 -16.13 -1.91 10.91
C GLU A 242 -14.77 -1.78 10.24
N HIS A 243 -13.71 -2.30 10.87
CA HIS A 243 -12.37 -2.31 10.32
C HIS A 243 -12.25 -3.28 9.14
N ILE A 244 -12.71 -4.53 9.28
CA ILE A 244 -12.75 -5.51 8.18
C ILE A 244 -13.50 -4.97 6.95
N ALA A 245 -14.62 -4.28 7.15
CA ALA A 245 -15.37 -3.65 6.06
C ALA A 245 -14.60 -2.53 5.32
N ALA A 246 -13.53 -1.99 5.91
CA ALA A 246 -12.67 -0.97 5.33
C ALA A 246 -11.29 -1.50 4.86
N TYR A 247 -10.90 -2.73 5.23
CA TYR A 247 -9.57 -3.30 4.96
C TYR A 247 -9.43 -3.94 3.57
N GLY A 248 -10.45 -3.81 2.71
CA GLY A 248 -10.42 -4.22 1.31
C GLY A 248 -11.36 -5.40 1.01
N GLU A 249 -11.97 -5.35 -0.18
CA GLU A 249 -12.83 -6.40 -0.71
C GLU A 249 -12.02 -7.65 -1.09
N GLY A 250 -12.61 -8.84 -0.94
CA GLY A 250 -11.93 -10.12 -1.23
C GLY A 250 -11.17 -10.73 -0.05
N ASN A 251 -11.04 -10.01 1.07
CA ASN A 251 -10.33 -10.49 2.27
C ASN A 251 -10.94 -11.79 2.85
N GLU A 252 -12.21 -12.09 2.60
CA GLU A 252 -12.85 -13.36 2.98
C GLU A 252 -12.20 -14.59 2.35
N ARG A 253 -11.46 -14.42 1.24
CA ARG A 253 -10.66 -15.49 0.60
C ARG A 253 -9.26 -15.66 1.21
N ARG A 254 -8.78 -14.66 1.97
CA ARG A 254 -7.45 -14.60 2.59
C ARG A 254 -7.52 -14.97 4.08
N LEU A 255 -8.34 -14.25 4.83
CA LEU A 255 -8.48 -14.32 6.29
C LEU A 255 -9.30 -15.55 6.71
N THR A 256 -8.66 -16.72 6.66
CA THR A 256 -9.28 -18.03 6.85
C THR A 256 -8.80 -18.77 8.10
N GLY A 257 -7.86 -18.19 8.86
CA GLY A 257 -7.16 -18.87 9.96
C GLY A 257 -6.03 -19.81 9.50
N HIS A 258 -5.89 -20.02 8.20
CA HIS A 258 -4.79 -20.75 7.55
C HIS A 258 -3.81 -19.77 6.88
N HIS A 259 -2.69 -20.28 6.35
CA HIS A 259 -1.66 -19.47 5.67
C HIS A 259 -1.28 -18.21 6.46
N GLU A 260 -1.06 -18.39 7.77
CA GLU A 260 -0.52 -17.34 8.62
C GLU A 260 -1.45 -16.12 8.78
N THR A 261 -2.76 -16.33 8.59
CA THR A 261 -3.82 -15.34 8.84
C THR A 261 -4.66 -15.66 10.09
N ALA A 262 -5.48 -14.72 10.56
CA ALA A 262 -6.63 -15.00 11.42
C ALA A 262 -7.87 -15.34 10.58
N ASP A 263 -8.89 -15.94 11.21
CA ASP A 263 -10.23 -16.00 10.64
C ASP A 263 -10.87 -14.61 10.63
N ILE A 264 -11.51 -14.25 9.52
CA ILE A 264 -12.10 -12.92 9.30
C ILE A 264 -13.14 -12.50 10.35
N ASN A 265 -13.79 -13.46 11.03
CA ASN A 265 -14.81 -13.19 12.03
C ASN A 265 -14.25 -13.04 13.45
N THR A 266 -12.97 -13.41 13.66
CA THR A 266 -12.39 -13.59 14.99
C THR A 266 -11.21 -12.66 15.24
N PHE A 267 -11.44 -11.56 15.97
CA PHE A 267 -10.35 -10.68 16.43
C PHE A 267 -9.43 -11.41 17.42
N LEU A 268 -8.12 -11.42 17.14
CA LEU A 268 -7.11 -12.11 17.95
C LEU A 268 -5.82 -11.30 17.99
N TRP A 269 -5.28 -11.08 19.18
CA TRP A 269 -3.92 -10.58 19.38
C TRP A 269 -3.13 -11.52 20.30
N ARG A 270 -1.79 -11.42 20.31
CA ARG A 270 -0.94 -12.13 21.26
C ARG A 270 0.07 -11.16 21.89
N PRO A 271 0.29 -11.22 23.22
CA PRO A 271 1.37 -10.48 23.85
C PRO A 271 2.72 -11.09 23.46
N PRO A 272 3.79 -10.28 23.34
CA PRO A 272 5.10 -10.75 22.99
C PRO A 272 5.67 -11.74 24.01
N SER A 273 6.24 -12.84 23.51
CA SER A 273 6.91 -13.87 24.33
C SER A 273 8.19 -13.37 25.01
N SER A 274 8.76 -12.25 24.56
CA SER A 274 10.01 -11.65 25.05
C SER A 274 9.81 -10.34 25.82
N GLY A 275 8.57 -9.86 25.98
CA GLY A 275 8.27 -8.53 26.53
C GLY A 275 8.54 -7.34 25.57
N ILE A 276 9.20 -7.58 24.44
CA ILE A 276 9.35 -6.63 23.34
C ILE A 276 8.29 -6.97 22.29
N LEU A 277 7.43 -6.02 21.92
CA LEU A 277 6.51 -6.17 20.79
C LEU A 277 7.30 -6.30 19.48
N ASP A 278 7.66 -7.54 19.17
CA ASP A 278 8.17 -7.91 17.86
C ASP A 278 7.03 -7.91 16.84
N ASP A 279 7.38 -7.47 15.64
CA ASP A 279 6.53 -7.19 14.50
C ASP A 279 5.57 -8.37 14.20
N HIS A 280 6.08 -9.60 14.29
CA HIS A 280 5.32 -10.84 14.05
C HIS A 280 4.14 -11.11 15.00
N GLN A 281 3.95 -10.37 16.10
CA GLN A 281 2.90 -10.63 17.10
C GLN A 281 1.52 -10.07 16.70
N ILE A 282 1.48 -8.99 15.90
CA ILE A 282 0.24 -8.39 15.36
C ILE A 282 0.09 -8.67 13.86
N LYS A 283 1.18 -8.71 13.09
CA LYS A 283 1.20 -8.90 11.62
C LYS A 283 0.22 -9.93 11.07
N LYS A 284 0.13 -11.10 11.71
CA LYS A 284 -0.53 -12.28 11.13
C LYS A 284 -2.05 -12.36 11.35
N LYS A 285 -2.71 -11.29 11.84
CA LYS A 285 -4.08 -11.42 12.42
C LYS A 285 -5.09 -10.29 12.18
N SER A 286 -4.80 -9.33 11.31
CA SER A 286 -5.76 -8.31 10.85
C SER A 286 -5.59 -8.04 9.35
#